data_AF-A0A7L4ZVI8-F1
#
_entry.id   AF-A0A7L4ZVI8-F1
#
_cell.length_a   1.000
_cell.length_b   1.000
_cell.length_c   1.000
_cell.angle_alpha   90.00
_cell.angle_beta   90.00
_cell.angle_gamma   90.00
#
_symmetry.space_group_name_H-M   'P 1'
#
loop_
_entity.id
_entity.type
_entity.pdbx_description
1 polymer ?
#
loop_
_entity_poly.entity_id
_entity_poly.type
_entity_poly.pdbx_seq_one_letter_code
_entity_poly.pdbx_strand_id
1 'polypeptide(L)'
;MCIAVPASQLAAPAEHGTLVVRHGGVYTGSYRSENSAVPCIRIDTTEPVTLQGCQLEGAGTLIEATNGGAQLIIRDCTGVGLLPSVDNKPHGRFLEVNSARSVRIENNEFSHTSGILIYLWGGDGSAQQTLTVLRNVVRNADGRFRNGGGTFATFIGLNGVRGLVNAEIAWNQVINEPNNSRVEDNINFYNSSGTAYSPLRVHDNYIYGAFPYPATDASYTGSGVTTDGDGDSALTTTAYIEAYHNQLVATCAAMNIAAGHDNSFHDNRIVSSGLLPDGTRLKTGYAAIAIWNAYEKPKEVFHSNRFDHNTIAFYKEGMQHPFANRHDVNVEACTPCTNTEHLPNPITLQTEQHEWDLWQHKLQAQRASIGPRVALAPKPAPQKL
;
A
#
# COMPACT_ATOMS: atom_id res chain seq x y z
N MET A 1 28.37 -20.30 28.90
CA MET A 1 26.98 -20.79 28.97
C MET A 1 26.09 -19.54 29.02
N CYS A 2 25.66 -19.04 27.86
CA CYS A 2 24.78 -17.86 27.81
C CYS A 2 23.35 -18.33 28.04
N ILE A 3 22.77 -17.93 29.15
CA ILE A 3 21.37 -18.19 29.51
C ILE A 3 20.52 -17.23 28.68
N ALA A 4 19.81 -17.77 27.69
CA ALA A 4 18.75 -17.05 27.00
C ALA A 4 17.55 -16.93 27.95
N VAL A 5 17.21 -15.71 28.36
CA VAL A 5 15.98 -15.43 29.11
C VAL A 5 14.83 -15.41 28.09
N PRO A 6 13.75 -16.19 28.27
CA PRO A 6 12.60 -16.13 27.38
C PRO A 6 11.91 -14.76 27.53
N ALA A 7 11.64 -14.10 26.42
CA ALA A 7 10.80 -12.91 26.39
C ALA A 7 9.42 -13.28 26.98
N SER A 8 9.01 -12.61 28.04
CA SER A 8 7.70 -12.79 28.66
C SER A 8 6.59 -12.45 27.66
N GLN A 9 5.82 -13.45 27.26
CA GLN A 9 4.57 -13.28 26.51
C GLN A 9 3.52 -12.68 27.45
N LEU A 10 3.07 -11.47 27.19
CA LEU A 10 2.03 -10.81 27.98
C LEU A 10 0.68 -10.98 27.28
N ALA A 11 -0.24 -11.73 27.90
CA ALA A 11 -1.66 -11.62 27.62
C ALA A 11 -2.21 -10.47 28.49
N ALA A 12 -2.26 -9.25 27.96
CA ALA A 12 -2.88 -8.14 28.68
C ALA A 12 -4.42 -8.24 28.62
N PRO A 13 -5.14 -7.86 29.69
CA PRO A 13 -6.59 -7.90 29.72
C PRO A 13 -7.20 -6.91 28.71
N ALA A 14 -8.27 -7.33 28.03
CA ALA A 14 -8.98 -6.49 27.08
C ALA A 14 -9.94 -5.54 27.81
N GLU A 15 -9.80 -4.23 27.57
CA GLU A 15 -10.74 -3.21 28.02
C GLU A 15 -11.79 -3.02 26.93
N HIS A 16 -13.06 -3.33 27.23
CA HIS A 16 -14.16 -3.24 26.26
C HIS A 16 -13.93 -4.00 24.93
N GLY A 17 -13.17 -5.10 24.96
CA GLY A 17 -12.83 -5.89 23.77
C GLY A 17 -11.57 -5.41 23.02
N THR A 18 -10.95 -4.30 23.45
CA THR A 18 -9.67 -3.81 22.93
C THR A 18 -8.52 -4.23 23.84
N LEU A 19 -7.46 -4.77 23.26
CA LEU A 19 -6.17 -4.86 23.96
C LEU A 19 -5.52 -3.47 24.01
N VAL A 20 -5.29 -2.92 25.20
CA VAL A 20 -4.53 -1.67 25.38
C VAL A 20 -3.10 -2.00 25.83
N VAL A 21 -2.13 -1.77 24.96
CA VAL A 21 -0.71 -2.01 25.21
C VAL A 21 -0.07 -0.78 25.86
N ARG A 22 0.18 -0.85 27.17
CA ARG A 22 0.76 0.26 27.95
C ARG A 22 2.27 0.12 28.26
N HIS A 23 2.83 -1.03 27.93
CA HIS A 23 4.24 -1.34 28.17
C HIS A 23 4.85 -1.98 26.92
N GLY A 24 6.17 -1.86 26.77
CA GLY A 24 6.91 -2.54 25.73
C GLY A 24 6.88 -4.05 25.93
N GLY A 25 7.03 -4.78 24.83
CA GLY A 25 7.01 -6.24 24.87
C GLY A 25 6.54 -6.90 23.58
N VAL A 26 6.40 -8.22 23.65
CA VAL A 26 5.88 -9.04 22.55
C VAL A 26 4.47 -9.49 22.90
N TYR A 27 3.53 -9.22 22.00
CA TYR A 27 2.11 -9.53 22.14
C TYR A 27 1.68 -10.46 21.00
N THR A 28 0.89 -11.47 21.36
CA THR A 28 0.39 -12.53 20.47
C THR A 28 -1.05 -12.84 20.86
N GLY A 29 -1.92 -13.22 19.93
CA GLY A 29 -3.27 -13.68 20.27
C GLY A 29 -4.31 -13.39 19.19
N SER A 30 -5.56 -13.73 19.48
CA SER A 30 -6.70 -13.41 18.63
C SER A 30 -7.53 -12.29 19.26
N TYR A 31 -7.78 -11.22 18.51
CA TYR A 31 -8.49 -10.03 18.99
C TYR A 31 -9.58 -9.64 18.00
N ARG A 32 -10.79 -9.37 18.52
CA ARG A 32 -11.96 -9.09 17.69
C ARG A 32 -12.75 -7.91 18.22
N SER A 33 -13.15 -7.00 17.32
CA SER A 33 -14.01 -5.85 17.62
C SER A 33 -15.13 -5.71 16.58
N GLU A 34 -16.38 -5.73 17.03
CA GLU A 34 -17.54 -5.52 16.14
C GLU A 34 -17.98 -4.05 16.05
N ASN A 35 -17.28 -3.13 16.73
CA ASN A 35 -17.65 -1.73 16.79
C ASN A 35 -16.68 -0.88 15.96
N SER A 36 -17.19 -0.16 14.95
CA SER A 36 -16.39 0.72 14.09
C SER A 36 -15.71 1.90 14.80
N ALA A 37 -15.98 2.13 16.09
CA ALA A 37 -15.29 3.13 16.91
C ALA A 37 -14.22 2.53 17.84
N VAL A 38 -14.04 1.21 17.85
CA VAL A 38 -13.21 0.50 18.83
C VAL A 38 -12.19 -0.38 18.10
N PRO A 39 -10.88 -0.16 18.28
CA PRO A 39 -9.89 -0.99 17.61
C PRO A 39 -9.72 -2.35 18.27
N CYS A 40 -9.13 -3.32 17.57
CA CYS A 40 -8.76 -4.60 18.20
C CYS A 40 -7.61 -4.40 19.20
N ILE A 41 -6.59 -3.63 18.80
CA ILE A 41 -5.41 -3.33 19.62
C ILE A 41 -5.16 -1.81 19.58
N ARG A 42 -4.97 -1.21 20.75
CA ARG A 42 -4.49 0.15 20.91
C ARG A 42 -3.09 0.14 21.53
N ILE A 43 -2.16 0.86 20.92
CA ILE A 43 -0.81 1.08 21.45
C ILE A 43 -0.80 2.41 22.20
N ASP A 44 -0.59 2.33 23.52
CA ASP A 44 -0.57 3.46 24.45
C ASP A 44 0.76 3.48 25.22
N THR A 45 1.85 3.39 24.47
CA THR A 45 3.21 3.44 25.00
C THR A 45 4.19 3.89 23.92
N THR A 46 5.34 4.43 24.34
CA THR A 46 6.47 4.74 23.46
C THR A 46 7.60 3.72 23.57
N GLU A 47 7.46 2.75 24.48
CA GLU A 47 8.38 1.62 24.57
C GLU A 47 8.25 0.72 23.33
N PRO A 48 9.30 -0.04 22.94
CA PRO A 48 9.23 -0.95 21.80
C PRO A 48 8.17 -2.03 21.97
N VAL A 49 7.25 -2.13 20.99
CA VAL A 49 6.19 -3.14 20.94
C VAL A 49 6.34 -4.01 19.71
N THR A 50 6.23 -5.32 19.88
CA THR A 50 6.12 -6.28 18.80
C THR A 50 4.76 -6.99 18.88
N LEU A 51 3.94 -6.83 17.83
CA LEU A 51 2.77 -7.67 17.60
C LEU A 51 3.21 -8.81 16.69
N GLN A 52 3.07 -10.05 17.15
CA GLN A 52 3.55 -11.22 16.45
C GLN A 52 2.49 -12.32 16.39
N GLY A 53 2.20 -12.84 15.20
CA GLY A 53 1.27 -13.96 15.07
C GLY A 53 -0.16 -13.63 15.51
N CYS A 54 -0.54 -12.35 15.50
CA CYS A 54 -1.87 -11.93 15.94
C CYS A 54 -2.91 -12.23 14.87
N GLN A 55 -4.12 -12.61 15.29
CA GLN A 55 -5.29 -12.75 14.42
C GLN A 55 -6.29 -11.65 14.76
N LEU A 56 -6.62 -10.80 13.79
CA LEU A 56 -7.40 -9.60 14.03
C LEU A 56 -8.67 -9.60 13.17
N GLU A 57 -9.83 -9.34 13.78
CA GLU A 57 -11.09 -9.16 13.08
C GLU A 57 -11.80 -7.91 13.60
N GLY A 58 -11.99 -6.88 12.78
CA GLY A 58 -12.47 -5.58 13.27
C GLY A 58 -13.39 -4.83 12.33
N ALA A 59 -14.50 -4.28 12.83
CA ALA A 59 -15.35 -3.35 12.10
C ALA A 59 -14.78 -1.91 12.06
N GLY A 60 -13.80 -1.62 12.92
CA GLY A 60 -12.98 -0.41 12.95
C GLY A 60 -11.50 -0.75 12.75
N THR A 61 -10.60 0.22 12.92
CA THR A 61 -9.15 0.03 12.75
C THR A 61 -8.64 -1.15 13.58
N LEU A 62 -7.88 -2.06 13.00
CA LEU A 62 -7.44 -3.27 13.72
C LEU A 62 -6.33 -2.93 14.73
N ILE A 63 -5.32 -2.17 14.32
CA ILE A 63 -4.22 -1.71 15.18
C ILE A 63 -4.16 -0.18 15.13
N GLU A 64 -4.35 0.45 16.28
CA GLU A 64 -4.33 1.91 16.44
C GLU A 64 -3.15 2.34 17.31
N ALA A 65 -2.33 3.27 16.81
CA ALA A 65 -1.19 3.85 17.53
C ALA A 65 -1.09 5.37 17.25
N THR A 66 -2.10 6.11 17.70
CA THR A 66 -2.30 7.52 17.33
C THR A 66 -1.81 8.52 18.38
N ASN A 67 -1.32 8.05 19.54
CA ASN A 67 -0.81 8.88 20.64
C ASN A 67 0.61 9.47 20.40
N GLY A 68 1.25 9.15 19.26
CA GLY A 68 2.60 9.61 18.95
C GLY A 68 3.71 8.77 19.59
N GLY A 69 4.90 8.80 18.99
CA GLY A 69 6.11 8.22 19.56
C GLY A 69 6.21 6.69 19.51
N ALA A 70 5.27 6.01 18.87
CA ALA A 70 5.22 4.55 18.81
C ALA A 70 6.46 3.94 18.14
N GLN A 71 6.91 2.80 18.66
CA GLN A 71 7.99 1.97 18.13
C GLN A 71 7.45 0.56 17.89
N LEU A 72 7.05 0.26 16.65
CA LEU A 72 6.25 -0.92 16.35
C LEU A 72 6.94 -1.89 15.40
N ILE A 73 6.83 -3.17 15.73
CA ILE A 73 7.04 -4.28 14.81
C ILE A 73 5.73 -5.06 14.75
N ILE A 74 5.16 -5.22 13.56
CA ILE A 74 3.95 -6.01 13.31
C ILE A 74 4.33 -7.08 12.32
N ARG A 75 4.37 -8.34 12.77
CA ARG A 75 4.86 -9.43 11.93
C ARG A 75 4.08 -10.71 12.05
N ASP A 76 3.98 -11.41 10.92
CA ASP A 76 3.34 -12.72 10.84
C ASP A 76 1.88 -12.69 11.36
N CYS A 77 1.19 -11.54 11.26
CA CYS A 77 -0.19 -11.36 11.71
C CYS A 77 -1.20 -11.52 10.55
N THR A 78 -2.43 -11.89 10.88
CA THR A 78 -3.57 -11.88 9.97
C THR A 78 -4.62 -10.84 10.39
N GLY A 79 -5.28 -10.20 9.42
CA GLY A 79 -6.32 -9.20 9.67
C GLY A 79 -7.51 -9.29 8.71
N VAL A 80 -8.73 -9.17 9.21
CA VAL A 80 -9.95 -9.09 8.40
C VAL A 80 -10.76 -7.87 8.84
N GLY A 81 -11.04 -6.96 7.92
CA GLY A 81 -11.99 -5.89 8.16
C GLY A 81 -13.43 -6.40 8.04
N LEU A 82 -14.18 -6.31 9.13
CA LEU A 82 -15.60 -6.62 9.17
C LEU A 82 -16.41 -5.48 8.57
N LEU A 83 -17.66 -5.78 8.18
CA LEU A 83 -18.62 -4.74 7.78
C LEU A 83 -18.72 -3.68 8.89
N PRO A 84 -18.65 -2.38 8.57
CA PRO A 84 -18.79 -1.32 9.57
C PRO A 84 -20.09 -1.45 10.38
N SER A 85 -20.05 -1.11 11.67
CA SER A 85 -21.23 -1.12 12.55
C SER A 85 -22.08 0.14 12.46
N VAL A 86 -21.58 1.17 11.74
CA VAL A 86 -22.22 2.48 11.57
C VAL A 86 -22.22 2.86 10.10
N ASP A 87 -23.31 3.49 9.66
CA ASP A 87 -23.45 4.05 8.31
C ASP A 87 -22.44 5.17 8.05
N ASN A 88 -22.10 5.38 6.78
CA ASN A 88 -21.16 6.41 6.33
C ASN A 88 -19.76 6.32 6.98
N LYS A 89 -19.37 5.11 7.42
CA LYS A 89 -18.00 4.80 7.85
C LYS A 89 -17.39 3.75 6.93
N PRO A 90 -16.10 3.89 6.55
CA PRO A 90 -15.41 2.87 5.78
C PRO A 90 -15.06 1.67 6.66
N HIS A 91 -14.60 0.59 6.03
CA HIS A 91 -13.90 -0.46 6.74
C HIS A 91 -12.70 0.12 7.51
N GLY A 92 -12.39 -0.46 8.67
CA GLY A 92 -11.24 -0.06 9.45
C GLY A 92 -9.91 -0.28 8.74
N ARG A 93 -8.87 0.45 9.13
CA ARG A 93 -7.49 0.20 8.65
C ARG A 93 -6.90 -1.07 9.27
N PHE A 94 -5.97 -1.73 8.59
CA PHE A 94 -5.11 -2.74 9.23
C PHE A 94 -4.25 -2.08 10.31
N LEU A 95 -3.67 -0.93 9.98
CA LEU A 95 -2.86 -0.12 10.89
C LEU A 95 -3.12 1.36 10.67
N GLU A 96 -3.31 2.10 11.75
CA GLU A 96 -3.18 3.55 11.77
C GLU A 96 -2.14 3.97 12.82
N VAL A 97 -1.17 4.75 12.38
CA VAL A 97 -0.08 5.26 13.21
C VAL A 97 0.06 6.76 12.97
N ASN A 98 0.11 7.53 14.08
CA ASN A 98 0.40 8.95 14.01
C ASN A 98 1.74 9.25 14.70
N SER A 99 2.63 9.98 14.03
CA SER A 99 3.91 10.48 14.56
C SER A 99 4.78 9.39 15.21
N ALA A 100 4.87 8.20 14.58
CA ALA A 100 5.74 7.12 15.08
C ALA A 100 7.23 7.44 14.94
N ARG A 101 8.04 6.71 15.71
CA ARG A 101 9.50 6.74 15.65
C ARG A 101 10.09 5.63 14.81
N SER A 102 9.47 4.45 14.81
CA SER A 102 9.91 3.31 14.01
C SER A 102 8.71 2.40 13.75
N VAL A 103 8.55 1.93 12.52
CA VAL A 103 7.46 1.04 12.14
C VAL A 103 7.98 -0.01 11.18
N ARG A 104 7.82 -1.30 11.53
CA ARG A 104 8.11 -2.44 10.65
C ARG A 104 6.85 -3.28 10.50
N ILE A 105 6.40 -3.48 9.27
CA ILE A 105 5.17 -4.21 8.93
C ILE A 105 5.56 -5.33 7.98
N GLU A 106 5.77 -6.53 8.52
CA GLU A 106 6.45 -7.60 7.79
C GLU A 106 5.68 -8.92 7.78
N ASN A 107 5.54 -9.54 6.60
CA ASN A 107 4.97 -10.89 6.48
C ASN A 107 3.54 -10.98 7.05
N ASN A 108 2.71 -9.97 6.88
CA ASN A 108 1.32 -10.00 7.34
C ASN A 108 0.37 -10.36 6.18
N GLU A 109 -0.82 -10.83 6.51
CA GLU A 109 -1.92 -10.99 5.56
C GLU A 109 -3.15 -10.21 6.03
N PHE A 110 -3.75 -9.39 5.18
CA PHE A 110 -5.00 -8.72 5.56
C PHE A 110 -5.94 -8.45 4.40
N SER A 111 -7.25 -8.45 4.71
CA SER A 111 -8.30 -8.27 3.72
C SER A 111 -9.45 -7.37 4.17
N HIS A 112 -10.11 -6.70 3.21
CA HIS A 112 -11.25 -5.81 3.45
C HIS A 112 -11.02 -4.75 4.54
N THR A 113 -9.78 -4.27 4.64
CA THR A 113 -9.44 -3.11 5.47
C THR A 113 -9.24 -1.89 4.57
N SER A 114 -9.26 -0.68 5.14
CA SER A 114 -8.79 0.53 4.44
C SER A 114 -7.25 0.63 4.39
N GLY A 115 -6.54 -0.50 4.50
CA GLY A 115 -5.08 -0.65 4.48
C GLY A 115 -4.34 0.02 5.62
N ILE A 116 -3.17 0.61 5.32
CA ILE A 116 -2.23 1.17 6.29
C ILE A 116 -2.16 2.69 6.12
N LEU A 117 -2.20 3.43 7.24
CA LEU A 117 -1.90 4.86 7.28
C LEU A 117 -0.74 5.14 8.22
N ILE A 118 0.30 5.77 7.70
CA ILE A 118 1.37 6.39 8.49
C ILE A 118 1.22 7.91 8.33
N TYR A 119 0.71 8.56 9.37
CA TYR A 119 0.49 10.00 9.39
C TYR A 119 1.55 10.68 10.25
N LEU A 120 2.36 11.52 9.63
CA LEU A 120 3.51 12.21 10.22
C LEU A 120 4.60 11.25 10.73
N TRP A 121 5.82 11.77 10.84
CA TRP A 121 6.93 11.05 11.45
C TRP A 121 7.46 11.78 12.67
N GLY A 122 7.60 11.07 13.79
CA GLY A 122 8.14 11.58 15.05
C GLY A 122 9.53 11.03 15.39
N GLY A 123 10.08 10.15 14.55
CA GLY A 123 11.45 9.64 14.68
C GLY A 123 12.48 10.60 14.09
N ASP A 124 13.75 10.33 14.38
CA ASP A 124 14.90 11.10 13.89
C ASP A 124 15.27 10.82 12.43
N GLY A 125 14.57 9.87 11.78
CA GLY A 125 14.79 9.49 10.38
C GLY A 125 16.04 8.63 10.15
N SER A 126 16.76 8.24 11.21
CA SER A 126 17.90 7.33 11.11
C SER A 126 17.48 5.92 10.65
N ALA A 127 18.45 5.10 10.25
CA ALA A 127 18.21 3.71 9.88
C ALA A 127 17.56 2.87 10.99
N GLN A 128 17.71 3.27 12.26
CA GLN A 128 17.09 2.61 13.42
C GLN A 128 15.64 3.08 13.64
N GLN A 129 15.30 4.27 13.17
CA GLN A 129 14.01 4.94 13.30
C GLN A 129 13.41 5.22 11.91
N THR A 130 13.10 4.11 11.23
CA THR A 130 12.63 4.11 9.83
C THR A 130 11.32 3.34 9.66
N LEU A 131 10.81 3.34 8.43
CA LEU A 131 9.61 2.64 7.99
C LEU A 131 9.98 1.49 7.04
N THR A 132 9.58 0.27 7.38
CA THR A 132 9.63 -0.87 6.45
C THR A 132 8.27 -1.54 6.31
N VAL A 133 7.86 -1.83 5.08
CA VAL A 133 6.60 -2.53 4.76
C VAL A 133 6.91 -3.63 3.77
N LEU A 134 7.13 -4.84 4.28
CA LEU A 134 7.78 -5.90 3.52
C LEU A 134 6.94 -7.17 3.47
N ARG A 135 6.84 -7.78 2.29
CA ARG A 135 6.35 -9.16 2.13
C ARG A 135 4.93 -9.39 2.66
N ASN A 136 4.07 -8.37 2.63
CA ASN A 136 2.69 -8.50 3.05
C ASN A 136 1.81 -9.02 1.91
N VAL A 137 0.71 -9.70 2.25
CA VAL A 137 -0.34 -10.13 1.32
C VAL A 137 -1.61 -9.36 1.63
N VAL A 138 -2.12 -8.63 0.66
CA VAL A 138 -3.24 -7.71 0.83
C VAL A 138 -4.32 -8.03 -0.18
N ARG A 139 -5.56 -8.11 0.30
CA ARG A 139 -6.73 -8.37 -0.55
C ARG A 139 -7.81 -7.33 -0.32
N ASN A 140 -8.21 -6.62 -1.38
CA ASN A 140 -9.36 -5.72 -1.39
C ASN A 140 -9.25 -4.59 -0.34
N ALA A 141 -8.41 -3.58 -0.60
CA ALA A 141 -8.39 -2.35 0.19
C ALA A 141 -9.69 -1.57 -0.01
N ASP A 142 -10.45 -1.31 1.06
CA ASP A 142 -11.89 -1.06 0.93
C ASP A 142 -12.41 0.19 1.64
N GLY A 143 -12.61 1.26 0.86
CA GLY A 143 -13.20 2.51 1.35
C GLY A 143 -14.73 2.55 1.31
N ARG A 144 -15.44 1.45 0.99
CA ARG A 144 -16.90 1.44 0.89
C ARG A 144 -17.58 1.64 2.23
N PHE A 145 -18.75 2.29 2.21
CA PHE A 145 -19.65 2.36 3.36
C PHE A 145 -20.71 1.26 3.27
N ARG A 146 -21.16 0.76 4.42
CA ARG A 146 -22.19 -0.30 4.51
C ARG A 146 -23.53 0.07 3.85
N ASN A 147 -23.85 1.35 3.77
CA ASN A 147 -25.10 1.91 3.26
C ASN A 147 -24.94 2.59 1.89
N GLY A 148 -23.85 2.32 1.18
CA GLY A 148 -23.52 2.93 -0.11
C GLY A 148 -22.67 4.19 0.00
N GLY A 149 -21.97 4.53 -1.09
CA GLY A 149 -20.92 5.54 -1.09
C GLY A 149 -19.58 4.98 -0.60
N GLY A 150 -18.65 5.88 -0.24
CA GLY A 150 -17.34 5.50 0.28
C GLY A 150 -16.40 6.69 0.37
N THR A 151 -15.18 6.40 0.81
CA THR A 151 -14.06 7.34 0.90
C THR A 151 -12.80 6.72 0.30
N PHE A 152 -11.69 7.43 0.39
CA PHE A 152 -10.38 6.96 -0.06
C PHE A 152 -9.84 5.87 0.87
N ALA A 153 -9.43 4.77 0.26
CA ALA A 153 -8.65 3.71 0.91
C ALA A 153 -7.39 3.45 0.11
N THR A 154 -6.34 3.04 0.80
CA THR A 154 -5.06 2.69 0.18
C THR A 154 -4.60 1.33 0.65
N PHE A 155 -3.66 0.68 -0.03
CA PHE A 155 -2.87 -0.37 0.63
C PHE A 155 -1.97 0.30 1.67
N ILE A 156 -1.23 1.33 1.26
CA ILE A 156 -0.44 2.18 2.15
C ILE A 156 -0.52 3.64 1.73
N GLY A 157 -0.91 4.49 2.68
CA GLY A 157 -0.84 5.94 2.55
C GLY A 157 0.20 6.50 3.52
N LEU A 158 1.13 7.29 3.01
CA LEU A 158 2.03 8.11 3.80
C LEU A 158 1.60 9.57 3.69
N ASN A 159 1.55 10.27 4.82
CA ASN A 159 1.27 11.70 4.82
C ASN A 159 2.21 12.42 5.77
N GLY A 160 3.13 13.23 5.24
CA GLY A 160 4.10 13.97 6.05
C GLY A 160 5.17 13.08 6.69
N VAL A 161 5.47 11.93 6.10
CA VAL A 161 6.54 11.03 6.55
C VAL A 161 7.81 11.39 5.80
N ARG A 162 8.72 12.15 6.42
CA ARG A 162 9.81 12.84 5.71
C ARG A 162 11.19 12.47 6.22
N GLY A 163 12.17 12.54 5.33
CA GLY A 163 13.60 12.45 5.67
C GLY A 163 14.05 11.09 6.18
N LEU A 164 13.40 10.00 5.75
CA LEU A 164 13.74 8.67 6.25
C LEU A 164 14.95 8.07 5.53
N VAL A 165 15.89 7.55 6.31
CA VAL A 165 16.98 6.70 5.82
C VAL A 165 16.55 5.24 5.86
N ASN A 166 16.90 4.49 4.82
CA ASN A 166 16.59 3.07 4.63
C ASN A 166 15.08 2.72 4.64
N ALA A 167 14.20 3.67 4.34
CA ALA A 167 12.78 3.38 4.21
C ALA A 167 12.51 2.50 2.98
N GLU A 168 11.65 1.50 3.14
CA GLU A 168 11.45 0.46 2.12
C GLU A 168 10.01 -0.08 2.11
N ILE A 169 9.40 -0.14 0.93
CA ILE A 169 8.12 -0.80 0.66
C ILE A 169 8.37 -1.84 -0.43
N ALA A 170 8.51 -3.11 -0.06
CA ALA A 170 8.96 -4.12 -1.01
C ALA A 170 8.36 -5.50 -0.85
N TRP A 171 8.32 -6.24 -1.97
CA TRP A 171 7.87 -7.63 -2.03
C TRP A 171 6.42 -7.86 -1.55
N ASN A 172 5.58 -6.82 -1.55
CA ASN A 172 4.18 -6.94 -1.16
C ASN A 172 3.34 -7.44 -2.35
N GLN A 173 2.35 -8.28 -2.05
CA GLN A 173 1.28 -8.64 -2.98
C GLN A 173 0.03 -7.86 -2.62
N VAL A 174 -0.49 -7.06 -3.53
CA VAL A 174 -1.73 -6.30 -3.36
C VAL A 174 -2.68 -6.70 -4.47
N ILE A 175 -3.84 -7.27 -4.11
CA ILE A 175 -4.85 -7.68 -5.08
C ILE A 175 -6.17 -7.02 -4.70
N ASN A 176 -6.66 -6.12 -5.54
CA ASN A 176 -8.00 -5.55 -5.46
C ASN A 176 -8.84 -6.11 -6.60
N GLU A 177 -9.80 -6.97 -6.28
CA GLU A 177 -10.69 -7.56 -7.27
C GLU A 177 -11.78 -6.56 -7.68
N PRO A 178 -12.17 -6.51 -8.96
CA PRO A 178 -13.27 -5.68 -9.43
C PRO A 178 -14.54 -5.90 -8.59
N ASN A 179 -15.18 -4.80 -8.17
CA ASN A 179 -16.39 -4.80 -7.34
C ASN A 179 -16.27 -5.38 -5.91
N ASN A 180 -15.09 -5.86 -5.48
CA ASN A 180 -14.85 -6.33 -4.12
C ASN A 180 -14.12 -5.30 -3.24
N SER A 181 -13.75 -4.16 -3.79
CA SER A 181 -13.04 -3.09 -3.10
C SER A 181 -13.42 -1.71 -3.63
N ARG A 182 -13.09 -0.67 -2.87
CA ARG A 182 -13.03 0.72 -3.33
C ARG A 182 -11.68 1.30 -2.89
N VAL A 183 -10.64 0.94 -3.64
CA VAL A 183 -9.29 1.48 -3.46
C VAL A 183 -9.18 2.78 -4.25
N GLU A 184 -8.58 3.79 -3.63
CA GLU A 184 -8.14 5.01 -4.32
C GLU A 184 -6.75 4.71 -4.91
N ASP A 185 -5.68 5.07 -4.23
CA ASP A 185 -4.33 4.65 -4.61
C ASP A 185 -3.90 3.38 -3.88
N ASN A 186 -3.15 2.49 -4.51
CA ASN A 186 -2.54 1.39 -3.74
C ASN A 186 -1.43 1.93 -2.83
N ILE A 187 -0.52 2.73 -3.38
CA ILE A 187 0.58 3.38 -2.65
C ILE A 187 0.52 4.89 -2.92
N ASN A 188 0.30 5.70 -1.88
CA ASN A 188 0.30 7.16 -1.98
C ASN A 188 1.38 7.77 -1.08
N PHE A 189 2.24 8.59 -1.68
CA PHE A 189 3.24 9.41 -1.00
C PHE A 189 2.76 10.86 -0.94
N TYR A 190 1.93 11.20 0.06
CA TYR A 190 1.49 12.57 0.28
C TYR A 190 2.54 13.31 1.11
N ASN A 191 3.17 14.34 0.56
CA ASN A 191 4.17 15.16 1.27
C ASN A 191 5.24 14.33 2.03
N SER A 192 5.70 13.21 1.46
CA SER A 192 6.53 12.22 2.13
C SER A 192 7.85 12.00 1.40
N SER A 193 8.93 11.67 2.12
CA SER A 193 10.25 11.62 1.51
C SER A 193 11.25 10.68 2.18
N GLY A 194 12.15 10.15 1.35
CA GLY A 194 13.44 9.65 1.81
C GLY A 194 14.44 10.79 1.95
N THR A 195 15.72 10.52 1.66
CA THR A 195 16.77 11.53 1.58
C THR A 195 17.52 11.42 0.26
N ALA A 196 18.27 12.45 -0.14
CA ALA A 196 19.08 12.40 -1.36
C ALA A 196 20.11 11.24 -1.40
N TYR A 197 20.61 10.82 -0.25
CA TYR A 197 21.58 9.72 -0.12
C TYR A 197 20.94 8.36 0.19
N SER A 198 19.65 8.36 0.53
CA SER A 198 18.87 7.17 0.81
C SER A 198 17.42 7.46 0.42
N PRO A 199 17.09 7.38 -0.88
CA PRO A 199 15.70 7.47 -1.33
C PRO A 199 14.81 6.45 -0.63
N LEU A 200 13.53 6.76 -0.47
CA LEU A 200 12.54 5.77 -0.03
C LEU A 200 12.34 4.80 -1.20
N ARG A 201 12.70 3.53 -0.97
CA ARG A 201 12.71 2.50 -2.01
C ARG A 201 11.35 1.79 -2.07
N VAL A 202 10.79 1.68 -3.27
CA VAL A 202 9.52 0.99 -3.53
C VAL A 202 9.76 -0.05 -4.61
N HIS A 203 9.92 -1.32 -4.26
CA HIS A 203 10.35 -2.29 -5.26
C HIS A 203 9.82 -3.70 -5.11
N ASP A 204 9.82 -4.42 -6.23
CA ASP A 204 9.44 -5.83 -6.29
C ASP A 204 8.01 -6.14 -5.78
N ASN A 205 7.14 -5.12 -5.70
CA ASN A 205 5.74 -5.30 -5.33
C ASN A 205 4.94 -5.79 -6.55
N TYR A 206 3.95 -6.64 -6.31
CA TYR A 206 2.91 -6.99 -7.27
C TYR A 206 1.61 -6.31 -6.87
N ILE A 207 1.11 -5.43 -7.73
CA ILE A 207 -0.13 -4.69 -7.52
C ILE A 207 -1.07 -5.05 -8.66
N TYR A 208 -2.16 -5.74 -8.32
CA TYR A 208 -3.26 -6.01 -9.21
C TYR A 208 -4.47 -5.19 -8.79
N GLY A 209 -4.99 -4.40 -9.71
CA GLY A 209 -6.23 -3.65 -9.51
C GLY A 209 -6.04 -2.29 -8.84
N ALA A 210 -6.55 -1.30 -9.55
CA ALA A 210 -6.87 0.06 -9.10
C ALA A 210 -8.15 0.41 -9.85
N PHE A 211 -9.28 -0.16 -9.38
CA PHE A 211 -10.57 -0.11 -10.06
C PHE A 211 -11.51 0.87 -9.37
N PRO A 212 -12.39 1.55 -10.12
CA PRO A 212 -13.52 2.23 -9.50
C PRO A 212 -14.47 1.24 -8.83
N TYR A 213 -15.39 1.76 -8.01
CA TYR A 213 -16.52 1.01 -7.50
C TYR A 213 -17.84 1.72 -7.86
N PRO A 214 -18.72 1.10 -8.67
CA PRO A 214 -18.54 -0.19 -9.34
C PRO A 214 -17.40 -0.17 -10.38
N ALA A 215 -16.83 -1.32 -10.73
CA ALA A 215 -15.68 -1.43 -11.65
C ALA A 215 -15.97 -0.95 -13.09
N THR A 216 -17.24 -0.72 -13.40
CA THR A 216 -17.72 -0.18 -14.68
C THR A 216 -18.01 1.32 -14.64
N ASP A 217 -17.68 2.01 -13.54
CA ASP A 217 -17.77 3.47 -13.46
C ASP A 217 -16.86 4.12 -14.51
N ALA A 218 -17.31 5.24 -15.06
CA ALA A 218 -16.53 6.03 -16.01
C ALA A 218 -15.57 7.00 -15.29
N SER A 219 -15.74 7.21 -13.98
CA SER A 219 -14.88 8.07 -13.16
C SER A 219 -14.03 7.25 -12.19
N TYR A 220 -12.74 7.58 -12.16
CA TYR A 220 -11.79 7.06 -11.18
C TYR A 220 -10.59 8.00 -11.06
N THR A 221 -10.14 8.25 -9.84
CA THR A 221 -9.05 9.18 -9.54
C THR A 221 -7.82 8.51 -8.94
N GLY A 222 -7.94 7.22 -8.58
CA GLY A 222 -6.87 6.44 -7.98
C GLY A 222 -5.84 5.87 -8.95
N SER A 223 -4.79 5.27 -8.38
CA SER A 223 -3.67 4.69 -9.13
C SER A 223 -3.03 3.49 -8.44
N GLY A 224 -2.05 2.86 -9.08
CA GLY A 224 -1.17 1.91 -8.43
C GLY A 224 -0.20 2.60 -7.46
N VAL A 225 0.63 3.51 -7.96
CA VAL A 225 1.60 4.25 -7.15
C VAL A 225 1.57 5.73 -7.54
N THR A 226 1.45 6.62 -6.56
CA THR A 226 1.48 8.06 -6.83
C THR A 226 2.35 8.84 -5.85
N THR A 227 3.08 9.85 -6.35
CA THR A 227 3.54 10.95 -5.52
C THR A 227 2.50 12.06 -5.52
N ASP A 228 2.22 12.58 -4.33
CA ASP A 228 1.11 13.49 -4.11
C ASP A 228 1.49 14.55 -3.06
N GLY A 229 0.68 15.59 -2.94
CA GLY A 229 0.83 16.57 -1.86
C GLY A 229 0.88 18.03 -2.27
N ASP A 230 0.52 18.85 -1.29
CA ASP A 230 0.41 20.31 -1.40
C ASP A 230 1.59 21.06 -0.78
N GLY A 231 2.70 20.38 -0.46
CA GLY A 231 3.91 20.99 0.10
C GLY A 231 4.41 22.16 -0.75
N ASP A 232 4.84 23.23 -0.08
CA ASP A 232 5.19 24.54 -0.64
C ASP A 232 6.70 24.79 -0.75
N SER A 233 7.51 23.84 -0.28
CA SER A 233 8.98 23.90 -0.33
C SER A 233 9.57 22.53 -0.65
N ALA A 234 10.82 22.51 -1.09
CA ALA A 234 11.59 21.27 -1.27
C ALA A 234 11.75 20.43 0.02
N LEU A 235 11.51 21.01 1.20
CA LEU A 235 11.57 20.27 2.46
C LEU A 235 10.23 19.65 2.86
N THR A 236 9.11 20.18 2.34
CA THR A 236 7.76 19.83 2.78
C THR A 236 6.97 19.02 1.75
N THR A 237 7.35 19.09 0.48
CA THR A 237 6.76 18.28 -0.60
C THR A 237 7.30 16.85 -0.62
N THR A 238 6.70 15.99 -1.45
CA THR A 238 7.18 14.62 -1.67
C THR A 238 8.54 14.63 -2.37
N ALA A 239 9.48 13.82 -1.91
CA ALA A 239 10.81 13.84 -2.51
C ALA A 239 11.61 12.55 -2.31
N TYR A 240 12.57 12.33 -3.20
CA TYR A 240 13.52 11.22 -3.09
C TYR A 240 12.79 9.86 -2.96
N ILE A 241 11.79 9.64 -3.80
CA ILE A 241 11.14 8.33 -3.96
C ILE A 241 11.80 7.61 -5.13
N GLU A 242 12.23 6.37 -4.91
CA GLU A 242 12.80 5.51 -5.95
C GLU A 242 11.94 4.26 -6.08
N ALA A 243 11.17 4.16 -7.16
CA ALA A 243 10.23 3.06 -7.38
C ALA A 243 10.66 2.20 -8.57
N TYR A 244 11.01 0.93 -8.32
CA TYR A 244 11.59 0.09 -9.36
C TYR A 244 11.24 -1.39 -9.28
N HIS A 245 11.29 -2.08 -10.41
CA HIS A 245 10.97 -3.50 -10.50
C HIS A 245 9.59 -3.91 -9.93
N ASN A 246 8.65 -2.98 -9.81
CA ASN A 246 7.28 -3.30 -9.45
C ASN A 246 6.53 -3.84 -10.66
N GLN A 247 5.50 -4.65 -10.40
CA GLN A 247 4.59 -5.16 -11.42
C GLN A 247 3.18 -4.65 -11.13
N LEU A 248 2.67 -3.78 -12.00
CA LEU A 248 1.36 -3.18 -11.89
C LEU A 248 0.45 -3.74 -12.99
N VAL A 249 -0.62 -4.39 -12.58
CA VAL A 249 -1.47 -5.19 -13.46
C VAL A 249 -2.93 -4.77 -13.33
N ALA A 250 -3.62 -4.63 -14.46
CA ALA A 250 -5.05 -4.32 -14.53
C ALA A 250 -5.47 -3.08 -13.70
N THR A 251 -4.65 -2.02 -13.72
CA THR A 251 -4.96 -0.74 -13.06
C THR A 251 -5.63 0.23 -14.04
N CYS A 252 -6.49 1.15 -13.57
CA CYS A 252 -7.03 2.25 -14.39
C CYS A 252 -6.02 3.40 -14.57
N ALA A 253 -5.10 3.60 -13.64
CA ALA A 253 -3.88 4.39 -13.79
C ALA A 253 -2.77 3.66 -13.02
N ALA A 254 -1.55 3.58 -13.57
CA ALA A 254 -0.52 2.73 -12.98
C ALA A 254 0.41 3.52 -12.04
N MET A 255 1.31 4.35 -12.58
CA MET A 255 2.28 5.09 -11.78
C MET A 255 2.34 6.56 -12.17
N ASN A 256 2.25 7.45 -11.19
CA ASN A 256 2.12 8.87 -11.43
C ASN A 256 3.01 9.70 -10.51
N ILE A 257 3.53 10.81 -11.02
CA ILE A 257 4.20 11.84 -10.22
C ILE A 257 3.38 13.12 -10.33
N ALA A 258 2.52 13.36 -9.34
CA ALA A 258 1.60 14.49 -9.30
C ALA A 258 2.17 15.69 -8.50
N ALA A 259 3.12 15.41 -7.60
CA ALA A 259 3.79 16.40 -6.77
C ALA A 259 5.24 15.99 -6.47
N GLY A 260 6.04 16.95 -6.01
CA GLY A 260 7.35 16.68 -5.45
C GLY A 260 8.54 16.84 -6.39
N HIS A 261 9.72 16.45 -5.90
CA HIS A 261 10.96 16.51 -6.67
C HIS A 261 11.91 15.32 -6.43
N ASP A 262 12.87 15.14 -7.34
CA ASP A 262 13.89 14.08 -7.28
C ASP A 262 13.29 12.66 -7.13
N ASN A 263 12.13 12.44 -7.74
CA ASN A 263 11.48 11.13 -7.77
C ASN A 263 11.88 10.36 -9.04
N SER A 264 12.16 9.06 -8.91
CA SER A 264 12.69 8.20 -9.96
C SER A 264 11.91 6.90 -10.05
N PHE A 265 11.11 6.74 -11.10
CA PHE A 265 10.29 5.53 -11.30
C PHE A 265 10.81 4.74 -12.51
N HIS A 266 11.49 3.61 -12.29
CA HIS A 266 12.22 2.91 -13.36
C HIS A 266 12.20 1.38 -13.29
N ASP A 267 12.45 0.71 -14.42
CA ASP A 267 12.47 -0.76 -14.50
C ASP A 267 11.19 -1.45 -13.98
N ASN A 268 10.06 -0.75 -13.97
CA ASN A 268 8.77 -1.32 -13.59
C ASN A 268 8.11 -1.97 -14.80
N ARG A 269 7.29 -3.00 -14.55
CA ARG A 269 6.44 -3.62 -15.58
C ARG A 269 4.99 -3.22 -15.35
N ILE A 270 4.35 -2.65 -16.36
CA ILE A 270 3.01 -2.08 -16.25
C ILE A 270 2.14 -2.66 -17.38
N VAL A 271 1.14 -3.46 -17.03
CA VAL A 271 0.31 -4.16 -18.01
C VAL A 271 -1.17 -4.03 -17.67
N SER A 272 -1.94 -3.48 -18.59
CA SER A 272 -3.40 -3.40 -18.50
C SER A 272 -4.01 -3.61 -19.88
N SER A 273 -4.80 -4.67 -20.02
CA SER A 273 -5.59 -5.01 -21.20
C SER A 273 -6.83 -4.12 -21.34
N GLY A 274 -7.15 -3.35 -20.30
CA GLY A 274 -8.38 -2.57 -20.21
C GLY A 274 -9.62 -3.43 -20.04
N LEU A 275 -9.50 -4.72 -19.72
CA LEU A 275 -10.59 -5.65 -19.52
C LEU A 275 -10.72 -6.04 -18.04
N LEU A 276 -11.95 -6.31 -17.62
CA LEU A 276 -12.25 -7.04 -16.42
C LEU A 276 -12.06 -8.55 -16.65
N PRO A 277 -11.94 -9.38 -15.59
CA PRO A 277 -11.76 -10.83 -15.72
C PRO A 277 -12.84 -11.55 -16.53
N ASP A 278 -14.06 -10.99 -16.61
CA ASP A 278 -15.17 -11.52 -17.40
C ASP A 278 -15.14 -11.08 -18.88
N GLY A 279 -14.13 -10.29 -19.29
CA GLY A 279 -14.00 -9.72 -20.62
C GLY A 279 -14.76 -8.40 -20.82
N THR A 280 -15.43 -7.86 -19.80
CA THR A 280 -16.06 -6.54 -19.86
C THR A 280 -14.99 -5.45 -19.97
N ARG A 281 -15.23 -4.44 -20.81
CA ARG A 281 -14.31 -3.30 -20.97
C ARG A 281 -14.37 -2.35 -19.78
N LEU A 282 -13.21 -1.96 -19.25
CA LEU A 282 -13.10 -0.83 -18.31
C LEU A 282 -13.51 0.45 -19.01
N LYS A 283 -14.39 1.25 -18.38
CA LYS A 283 -14.87 2.51 -18.95
C LYS A 283 -13.99 3.70 -18.60
N THR A 284 -13.09 3.53 -17.65
CA THR A 284 -12.22 4.58 -17.16
C THR A 284 -10.77 4.14 -17.18
N GLY A 285 -9.89 5.12 -17.28
CA GLY A 285 -8.46 4.93 -17.25
C GLY A 285 -7.73 6.18 -17.71
N TYR A 286 -6.50 6.33 -17.24
CA TYR A 286 -5.61 7.43 -17.60
C TYR A 286 -4.47 6.94 -18.50
N ALA A 287 -3.23 7.37 -18.27
CA ALA A 287 -2.03 6.78 -18.84
C ALA A 287 -1.47 5.73 -17.88
N ALA A 288 -0.60 4.86 -18.37
CA ALA A 288 0.23 4.03 -17.50
C ALA A 288 1.17 4.90 -16.67
N ILE A 289 1.89 5.82 -17.31
CA ILE A 289 2.81 6.75 -16.62
C ILE A 289 2.60 8.21 -17.00
N ALA A 290 2.75 9.09 -16.02
CA ALA A 290 2.74 10.55 -16.20
C ALA A 290 3.45 11.30 -15.06
N ILE A 291 4.04 12.44 -15.40
CA ILE A 291 4.64 13.46 -14.53
C ILE A 291 3.92 14.80 -14.79
N TRP A 292 3.00 15.17 -13.93
CA TRP A 292 2.32 16.46 -14.05
C TRP A 292 2.32 17.19 -12.72
N ASN A 293 2.58 18.49 -12.76
CA ASN A 293 2.55 19.33 -11.58
C ASN A 293 1.09 19.64 -11.20
N ALA A 294 0.41 18.66 -10.60
CA ALA A 294 -1.02 18.70 -10.29
C ALA A 294 -1.41 19.86 -9.37
N TYR A 295 -0.44 20.31 -8.57
CA TYR A 295 -0.61 21.34 -7.55
C TYR A 295 -0.03 22.71 -7.96
N GLU A 296 0.35 22.86 -9.23
CA GLU A 296 0.85 24.12 -9.81
C GLU A 296 2.00 24.75 -9.00
N LYS A 297 2.86 23.90 -8.44
CA LYS A 297 3.99 24.34 -7.61
C LYS A 297 5.09 24.99 -8.44
N PRO A 298 5.84 25.95 -7.89
CA PRO A 298 6.95 26.55 -8.62
C PRO A 298 8.07 25.51 -8.86
N LYS A 299 8.96 25.79 -9.81
CA LYS A 299 10.03 24.87 -10.23
C LYS A 299 11.00 24.50 -9.10
N GLU A 300 11.10 25.32 -8.06
CA GLU A 300 11.91 25.05 -6.87
C GLU A 300 11.30 23.94 -5.99
N VAL A 301 10.03 23.59 -6.22
CA VAL A 301 9.27 22.57 -5.49
C VAL A 301 8.97 21.36 -6.37
N PHE A 302 8.67 21.56 -7.66
CA PHE A 302 8.41 20.49 -8.62
C PHE A 302 9.49 20.43 -9.71
N HIS A 303 10.46 19.52 -9.55
CA HIS A 303 11.60 19.38 -10.48
C HIS A 303 12.27 18.01 -10.35
N SER A 304 13.22 17.70 -11.25
CA SER A 304 14.07 16.49 -11.18
C SER A 304 13.32 15.14 -11.11
N ASN A 305 12.05 15.11 -11.50
CA ASN A 305 11.25 13.89 -11.58
C ASN A 305 11.49 13.17 -12.91
N ARG A 306 11.54 11.84 -12.89
CA ARG A 306 11.76 11.04 -14.11
C ARG A 306 11.09 9.67 -14.07
N PHE A 307 10.77 9.17 -15.27
CA PHE A 307 10.53 7.76 -15.52
C PHE A 307 11.58 7.23 -16.48
N ASP A 308 12.06 6.01 -16.28
CA ASP A 308 13.13 5.46 -17.13
C ASP A 308 13.07 3.93 -17.21
N HIS A 309 13.45 3.31 -18.34
CA HIS A 309 13.58 1.84 -18.48
C HIS A 309 12.33 1.00 -18.07
N ASN A 310 11.12 1.57 -18.08
CA ASN A 310 9.92 0.81 -17.76
C ASN A 310 9.47 -0.06 -18.94
N THR A 311 8.90 -1.22 -18.68
CA THR A 311 8.24 -2.06 -19.70
C THR A 311 6.73 -1.91 -19.61
N ILE A 312 6.06 -1.42 -20.67
CA ILE A 312 4.65 -1.02 -20.60
C ILE A 312 3.79 -1.64 -21.71
N ALA A 313 2.61 -2.12 -21.34
CA ALA A 313 1.47 -2.34 -22.22
C ALA A 313 0.18 -1.84 -21.58
N PHE A 314 -0.32 -0.67 -21.98
CA PHE A 314 -1.49 -0.06 -21.34
C PHE A 314 -2.58 0.32 -22.34
N TYR A 315 -3.67 -0.44 -22.33
CA TYR A 315 -4.81 -0.20 -23.20
C TYR A 315 -5.58 1.05 -22.78
N LYS A 316 -5.92 1.88 -23.77
CA LYS A 316 -6.95 2.92 -23.64
C LYS A 316 -7.57 3.20 -24.99
N GLU A 317 -8.88 3.00 -25.10
CA GLU A 317 -9.62 3.22 -26.34
C GLU A 317 -9.47 4.67 -26.84
N GLY A 318 -9.25 4.82 -28.14
CA GLY A 318 -9.12 6.12 -28.80
C GLY A 318 -7.73 6.78 -28.68
N MET A 319 -6.89 6.34 -27.75
CA MET A 319 -5.51 6.84 -27.63
C MET A 319 -4.56 6.14 -28.61
N GLN A 320 -3.47 6.81 -28.98
CA GLN A 320 -2.57 6.39 -30.06
C GLN A 320 -1.09 6.43 -29.65
N HIS A 321 -0.75 6.13 -28.39
CA HIS A 321 0.63 6.19 -27.91
C HIS A 321 1.05 4.93 -27.12
N PRO A 322 2.00 4.14 -27.63
CA PRO A 322 2.72 4.28 -28.91
C PRO A 322 1.97 3.67 -30.12
N PHE A 323 0.94 2.86 -29.87
CA PHE A 323 0.16 2.18 -30.89
C PHE A 323 -1.33 2.53 -30.77
N ALA A 324 -2.15 2.05 -31.71
CA ALA A 324 -3.59 2.22 -31.62
C ALA A 324 -4.17 1.59 -30.33
N ASN A 325 -5.08 2.32 -29.71
CA ASN A 325 -5.73 2.03 -28.43
C ASN A 325 -4.74 1.84 -27.26
N ARG A 326 -3.67 2.64 -27.25
CA ARG A 326 -2.64 2.62 -26.20
C ARG A 326 -2.45 4.00 -25.60
N HIS A 327 -2.21 4.02 -24.29
CA HIS A 327 -1.81 5.21 -23.56
C HIS A 327 -0.75 4.85 -22.53
N ASP A 328 0.35 4.30 -23.02
CA ASP A 328 1.45 3.83 -22.18
C ASP A 328 2.09 4.99 -21.41
N VAL A 329 2.21 6.14 -22.08
CA VAL A 329 2.86 7.35 -21.57
C VAL A 329 1.98 8.53 -21.92
N ASN A 330 1.73 9.43 -20.97
CA ASN A 330 1.11 10.72 -21.29
C ASN A 330 2.13 11.68 -21.89
N VAL A 331 2.16 11.80 -23.21
CA VAL A 331 3.15 12.62 -23.94
C VAL A 331 3.19 14.11 -23.54
N GLU A 332 2.09 14.68 -23.04
CA GLU A 332 2.05 16.09 -22.61
C GLU A 332 2.67 16.28 -21.21
N ALA A 333 2.71 15.21 -20.44
CA ALA A 333 3.14 15.18 -19.05
C ALA A 333 4.32 14.23 -18.84
N CYS A 334 5.11 13.90 -19.85
CA CYS A 334 6.18 12.90 -19.68
C CYS A 334 7.41 13.19 -20.54
N THR A 335 7.75 14.46 -20.76
CA THR A 335 9.03 14.84 -21.39
C THR A 335 10.25 14.16 -20.74
N PRO A 336 10.32 13.99 -19.40
CA PRO A 336 11.40 13.27 -18.73
C PRO A 336 11.23 11.74 -18.68
N CYS A 337 10.34 11.17 -19.51
CA CYS A 337 10.08 9.73 -19.53
C CYS A 337 10.82 9.10 -20.69
N THR A 338 11.88 8.36 -20.37
CA THR A 338 12.85 7.84 -21.34
C THR A 338 12.90 6.32 -21.33
N ASN A 339 13.48 5.75 -22.39
CA ASN A 339 13.84 4.32 -22.50
C ASN A 339 12.70 3.34 -22.15
N THR A 340 11.44 3.73 -22.37
CA THR A 340 10.29 2.86 -22.13
C THR A 340 10.25 1.77 -23.20
N GLU A 341 10.27 0.51 -22.79
CA GLU A 341 10.03 -0.62 -23.68
C GLU A 341 8.52 -0.86 -23.80
N HIS A 342 7.98 -0.69 -25.00
CA HIS A 342 6.56 -0.89 -25.25
C HIS A 342 6.27 -2.31 -25.73
N LEU A 343 5.53 -3.09 -24.94
CA LEU A 343 5.10 -4.43 -25.33
C LEU A 343 4.13 -4.35 -26.52
N PRO A 344 4.16 -5.33 -27.44
CA PRO A 344 3.36 -5.29 -28.66
C PRO A 344 1.85 -5.42 -28.40
N ASN A 345 1.05 -4.98 -29.37
CA ASN A 345 -0.39 -5.30 -29.42
C ASN A 345 -0.63 -6.73 -29.96
N PRO A 346 -1.81 -7.33 -29.67
CA PRO A 346 -2.83 -6.87 -28.73
C PRO A 346 -2.44 -7.17 -27.27
N ILE A 347 -2.92 -6.33 -26.34
CA ILE A 347 -2.85 -6.61 -24.90
C ILE A 347 -4.09 -7.41 -24.52
N THR A 348 -3.90 -8.53 -23.82
CA THR A 348 -4.97 -9.46 -23.45
C THR A 348 -4.95 -9.78 -21.96
N LEU A 349 -6.00 -10.40 -21.44
CA LEU A 349 -6.00 -10.97 -20.09
C LEU A 349 -4.86 -11.99 -19.88
N GLN A 350 -4.44 -12.69 -20.94
CA GLN A 350 -3.28 -13.58 -20.88
C GLN A 350 -1.96 -12.80 -20.70
N THR A 351 -1.86 -11.61 -21.31
CA THR A 351 -0.71 -10.71 -21.11
C THR A 351 -0.63 -10.26 -19.65
N GLU A 352 -1.76 -9.92 -19.03
CA GLU A 352 -1.83 -9.61 -17.59
C GLU A 352 -1.45 -10.81 -16.72
N GLN A 353 -1.98 -12.00 -17.03
CA GLN A 353 -1.67 -13.24 -16.30
C GLN A 353 -0.17 -13.58 -16.37
N HIS A 354 0.50 -13.30 -17.49
CA HIS A 354 1.94 -13.53 -17.61
C HIS A 354 2.75 -12.71 -16.60
N GLU A 355 2.31 -11.49 -16.26
CA GLU A 355 2.99 -10.69 -15.24
C GLU A 355 2.91 -11.34 -13.86
N TRP A 356 1.80 -11.98 -13.52
CA TRP A 356 1.71 -12.79 -12.30
C TRP A 356 2.75 -13.90 -12.29
N ASP A 357 2.87 -14.64 -13.40
CA ASP A 357 3.82 -15.75 -13.51
C ASP A 357 5.28 -15.27 -13.39
N LEU A 358 5.60 -14.14 -14.03
CA LEU A 358 6.92 -13.49 -13.89
C LEU A 358 7.20 -13.09 -12.44
N TRP A 359 6.21 -12.55 -11.73
CA TRP A 359 6.38 -12.17 -10.33
C TRP A 359 6.60 -13.39 -9.43
N GLN A 360 5.85 -14.46 -9.66
CA GLN A 360 6.03 -15.73 -8.95
C GLN A 360 7.43 -16.32 -9.19
N HIS A 361 7.92 -16.30 -10.44
CA HIS A 361 9.29 -16.72 -10.73
C HIS A 361 10.33 -15.82 -10.04
N LYS A 362 10.08 -14.52 -9.98
CA LYS A 362 10.94 -13.57 -9.29
C LYS A 362 11.02 -13.83 -7.79
N LEU A 363 9.89 -14.13 -7.14
CA LEU A 363 9.87 -14.57 -5.73
C LEU A 363 10.71 -15.83 -5.53
N GLN A 364 10.54 -16.83 -6.40
CA GLN A 364 11.29 -18.09 -6.33
C GLN A 364 12.79 -17.87 -6.53
N ALA A 365 13.19 -17.08 -7.54
CA ALA A 365 14.58 -16.77 -7.85
C ALA A 365 15.29 -16.05 -6.70
N GLN A 366 14.58 -15.15 -6.01
CA GLN A 366 15.10 -14.40 -4.86
C GLN A 366 14.90 -15.12 -3.52
N ARG A 367 14.27 -16.31 -3.52
CA ARG A 367 13.89 -17.05 -2.30
C ARG A 367 13.08 -16.20 -1.33
N ALA A 368 12.26 -15.30 -1.88
CA ALA A 368 11.38 -14.44 -1.11
C ALA A 368 10.09 -15.20 -0.77
N SER A 369 9.69 -15.18 0.49
CA SER A 369 8.40 -15.67 0.98
C SER A 369 7.52 -14.50 1.40
N ILE A 370 6.24 -14.52 1.05
CA ILE A 370 5.27 -13.47 1.41
C ILE A 370 4.22 -14.01 2.38
N GLY A 371 3.59 -13.11 3.13
CA GLY A 371 2.55 -13.42 4.10
C GLY A 371 3.08 -14.14 5.35
N PRO A 372 2.19 -14.49 6.29
CA PRO A 372 2.57 -15.07 7.57
C PRO A 372 3.33 -16.39 7.43
N ARG A 373 4.47 -16.52 8.13
CA ARG A 373 5.31 -17.72 8.06
C ARG A 373 4.90 -18.84 9.02
N VAL A 374 3.98 -18.55 9.95
CA VAL A 374 3.45 -19.54 10.89
C VAL A 374 2.06 -19.92 10.40
N ALA A 375 1.88 -21.19 10.03
CA ALA A 375 0.56 -21.72 9.72
C ALA A 375 -0.36 -21.55 10.94
N LEU A 376 -1.54 -20.97 10.73
CA LEU A 376 -2.59 -20.86 11.75
C LEU A 376 -2.84 -22.25 12.33
N ALA A 377 -2.81 -22.37 13.67
CA ALA A 377 -3.34 -23.58 14.31
C ALA A 377 -4.80 -23.77 13.85
N PRO A 378 -5.21 -24.97 13.41
CA PRO A 378 -6.56 -25.19 12.91
C PRO A 378 -7.59 -24.78 13.97
N LYS A 379 -8.65 -24.06 13.56
CA LYS A 379 -9.80 -23.76 14.41
C LYS A 379 -10.28 -25.05 15.08
N PRO A 380 -10.51 -25.09 16.41
CA PRO A 380 -11.16 -26.22 17.04
C PRO A 380 -12.48 -26.48 16.31
N ALA A 381 -12.73 -27.74 15.94
CA ALA A 381 -13.99 -28.13 15.32
C ALA A 381 -15.17 -27.66 16.19
N PRO A 382 -16.26 -27.15 15.60
CA PRO A 382 -17.42 -26.74 16.38
C PRO A 382 -17.90 -27.93 17.22
N GLN A 383 -17.93 -27.75 18.54
CA GLN A 383 -18.59 -28.69 19.43
C GLN A 383 -20.06 -28.73 19.02
N LYS A 384 -20.52 -29.91 18.60
CA LYS A 384 -21.94 -30.17 18.39
C LYS A 384 -22.64 -29.95 19.73
N LEU A 385 -23.52 -28.95 19.79
CA LEU A 385 -24.55 -28.84 20.82
C LEU A 385 -25.66 -29.85 20.54
#